data_AF-A0A7Z0TEV7-F1
#
_entry.id   AF-A0A7Z0TEV7-F1
#
_cell.length_a   1.000
_cell.length_b   1.000
_cell.length_c   1.000
_cell.angle_alpha   90.00
_cell.angle_beta   90.00
_cell.angle_gamma   90.00
#
_symmetry.space_group_name_H-M   'P 1'
#
loop_
_entity.id
_entity.type
_entity.pdbx_description
1 polymer ?
#
loop_
_entity_poly.entity_id
_entity_poly.type
_entity_poly.pdbx_seq_one_letter_code
_entity_poly.pdbx_strand_id
1 'polypeptide(L)'
;MSSVYVITIGDTPSIAATTLEAAVASALAEKSRYDKPGEITYRWDEYLPGQVWRLMSRSTSRKGRMAWTQYAVHAVPLDAEAGEGQ
;
A
#
# COMPACT_ATOMS: atom_id res chain seq x y z
N MET A 1 -13.18 -9.52 13.66
CA MET A 1 -11.90 -9.97 13.07
C MET A 1 -10.97 -8.78 13.02
N SER A 2 -9.76 -8.90 13.55
CA SER A 2 -8.73 -7.87 13.42
C SER A 2 -8.00 -8.07 12.10
N SER A 3 -7.49 -7.00 11.48
CA SER A 3 -6.69 -7.10 10.27
C SER A 3 -5.35 -6.42 10.48
N VAL A 4 -4.30 -7.04 9.94
CA VAL A 4 -3.01 -6.38 9.74
C VAL A 4 -2.91 -5.94 8.29
N TYR A 5 -2.35 -4.76 8.06
CA TYR A 5 -2.18 -4.17 6.74
C TYR A 5 -0.73 -4.33 6.32
N VAL A 6 -0.49 -5.15 5.30
CA VAL A 6 0.85 -5.47 4.81
C VAL A 6 1.14 -4.65 3.56
N ILE A 7 2.24 -3.92 3.59
CA ILE A 7 2.79 -3.20 2.44
C ILE A 7 3.60 -4.19 1.60
N THR A 8 3.33 -4.24 0.30
CA THR A 8 4.11 -4.99 -0.68
C THR A 8 4.83 -4.05 -1.63
N ILE A 9 6.03 -4.45 -2.05
CA ILE A 9 6.83 -3.80 -3.09
C ILE A 9 7.04 -4.85 -4.18
N GLY A 10 6.33 -4.69 -5.30
CA GLY A 10 6.16 -5.77 -6.27
C GLY A 10 5.40 -6.93 -5.61
N ASP A 11 6.00 -8.11 -5.62
CA ASP A 11 5.44 -9.31 -4.98
C ASP A 11 6.06 -9.59 -3.60
N THR A 12 6.90 -8.69 -3.08
CA THR A 12 7.62 -8.89 -1.82
C THR A 12 6.94 -8.12 -0.68
N PRO A 13 6.53 -8.79 0.42
CA PRO A 13 6.04 -8.10 1.62
C PRO A 13 7.20 -7.37 2.32
N SER A 14 6.94 -6.17 2.82
CA SER A 14 7.98 -5.29 3.38
C SER A 14 7.68 -4.90 4.82
N ILE A 15 6.61 -4.13 5.05
CA ILE A 15 6.25 -3.59 6.37
C ILE A 15 4.81 -3.97 6.66
N ALA A 16 4.48 -4.21 7.93
CA ALA A 16 3.13 -4.43 8.39
C ALA A 16 2.71 -3.31 9.37
N ALA A 17 1.45 -2.90 9.33
CA ALA A 17 0.85 -1.96 10.25
C ALA A 17 -0.51 -2.48 10.74
N THR A 18 -0.93 -2.04 11.92
CA THR A 18 -2.24 -2.44 12.49
C THR A 18 -3.40 -1.57 12.00
N THR A 19 -3.12 -0.50 11.26
CA THR A 19 -4.14 0.37 10.65
C THR A 19 -3.85 0.62 9.18
N LEU A 20 -4.91 0.77 8.38
CA LEU A 20 -4.78 1.08 6.95
C LEU A 20 -4.04 2.41 6.76
N GLU A 21 -4.39 3.42 7.55
CA GLU A 21 -3.81 4.76 7.48
C GLU A 21 -2.28 4.73 7.66
N ALA A 22 -1.78 3.99 8.66
CA ALA A 22 -0.35 3.86 8.89
C ALA A 22 0.35 3.12 7.74
N ALA A 23 -0.28 2.10 7.16
CA ALA A 23 0.28 1.37 6.03
C ALA A 23 0.36 2.25 4.77
N VAL A 24 -0.71 2.97 4.42
CA VAL A 24 -0.73 3.84 3.22
C VAL A 24 0.22 5.03 3.37
N ALA A 25 0.33 5.61 4.58
CA ALA A 25 1.27 6.69 4.86
C ALA A 25 2.72 6.21 4.73
N SER A 26 3.05 5.04 5.28
CA SER A 26 4.39 4.46 5.21
C SER A 26 4.78 4.09 3.78
N ALA A 27 3.87 3.48 3.02
CA ALA A 27 4.10 3.13 1.62
C ALA A 27 4.33 4.39 0.75
N LEU A 28 3.53 5.44 0.99
CA LEU A 28 3.69 6.71 0.29
C LEU A 28 5.01 7.40 0.67
N ALA A 29 5.38 7.41 1.96
CA ALA A 29 6.63 7.99 2.43
C ALA A 29 7.84 7.29 1.79
N GLU A 30 7.83 5.95 1.72
CA GLU A 30 8.92 5.19 1.11
C GLU A 30 8.99 5.43 -0.41
N LYS A 31 7.84 5.40 -1.10
CA LYS A 31 7.81 5.68 -2.55
C LYS A 31 8.28 7.09 -2.88
N SER A 32 7.88 8.08 -2.07
CA SER A 32 8.14 9.50 -2.31
C SER A 32 9.49 10.00 -1.79
N ARG A 33 10.25 9.17 -1.07
CA ARG A 33 11.51 9.51 -0.40
C ARG A 33 12.53 10.22 -1.30
N TYR A 34 12.57 9.86 -2.58
CA TYR A 34 13.53 10.40 -3.55
C TYR A 34 12.88 11.27 -4.63
N ASP A 35 11.56 11.46 -4.57
CA ASP A 35 10.87 12.29 -5.55
C ASP A 35 10.99 13.76 -5.16
N LYS A 36 11.09 14.62 -6.17
CA LYS A 36 11.08 16.06 -5.94
C LYS A 36 9.65 16.52 -5.61
N PRO A 37 9.47 17.41 -4.62
CA PRO A 37 8.17 17.97 -4.28
C PRO A 37 7.50 18.58 -5.52
N GLY A 38 6.24 18.19 -5.78
CA GLY A 38 5.44 18.72 -6.87
C GLY A 38 5.71 18.13 -8.27
N GLU A 39 6.68 17.23 -8.44
CA GLU A 39 6.91 16.57 -9.74
C GLU A 39 5.99 15.37 -9.99
N ILE A 40 5.54 14.72 -8.92
CA ILE A 40 4.72 13.51 -8.99
C ILE A 40 3.43 13.71 -8.20
N THR A 41 2.29 13.36 -8.82
CA THR A 41 1.02 13.21 -8.13
C THR A 41 0.81 11.76 -7.77
N TYR A 42 0.40 11.52 -6.52
CA TYR A 42 0.04 10.21 -6.00
C TYR A 42 -1.45 10.07 -5.81
N ARG A 43 -1.97 8.84 -5.99
CA ARG A 43 -3.34 8.47 -5.67
C ARG A 43 -3.40 7.02 -5.24
N TRP A 44 -4.17 6.73 -4.21
CA TRP A 44 -4.54 5.37 -3.86
C TRP A 44 -5.77 4.93 -4.65
N ASP A 45 -5.72 3.72 -5.19
CA ASP A 45 -6.83 3.07 -5.85
C ASP A 45 -7.22 1.85 -5.02
N GLU A 46 -8.51 1.72 -4.69
CA GLU A 46 -9.02 0.53 -4.04
C GLU A 46 -9.28 -0.54 -5.10
N TYR A 47 -8.28 -1.40 -5.33
CA TYR A 47 -8.30 -2.39 -6.39
C TYR A 47 -9.26 -3.55 -6.07
N LEU A 48 -9.20 -4.03 -4.83
CA LEU A 48 -10.19 -4.97 -4.27
C LEU A 48 -10.78 -4.33 -3.01
N PRO A 49 -12.09 -4.01 -3.00
CA PRO A 49 -12.74 -3.32 -1.89
C PRO A 49 -12.48 -3.97 -0.54
N GLY A 50 -11.98 -3.18 0.41
CA GLY A 50 -11.63 -3.59 1.77
C GLY A 50 -10.44 -4.55 1.88
N GLN A 51 -9.76 -4.88 0.78
CA GLN A 51 -8.73 -5.92 0.75
C GLN A 51 -7.40 -5.43 0.18
N VAL A 52 -7.42 -4.71 -0.94
CA VAL A 52 -6.19 -4.32 -1.63
C VAL A 52 -6.27 -2.89 -2.12
N TRP A 53 -5.30 -2.09 -1.72
CA TRP A 53 -5.10 -0.72 -2.19
C TRP A 53 -3.80 -0.64 -2.99
N ARG A 54 -3.85 -0.10 -4.20
CA ARG A 54 -2.70 0.08 -5.10
C ARG A 54 -2.31 1.55 -5.14
N LEU A 55 -1.03 1.84 -4.91
CA LEU A 55 -0.52 3.21 -5.07
C LEU A 55 -0.27 3.47 -6.54
N MET A 56 -0.80 4.59 -7.03
CA MET A 56 -0.60 5.06 -8.39
C MET A 56 0.13 6.38 -8.40
N SER A 57 0.87 6.61 -9.48
CA SER A 57 1.57 7.85 -9.70
C SER A 57 1.44 8.35 -11.13
N ARG A 58 1.68 9.65 -11.29
CA ARG A 58 1.98 10.25 -12.59
C ARG A 58 2.86 11.47 -12.39
N SER A 59 3.64 11.82 -13.41
CA SER A 59 4.29 13.12 -13.44
C SER A 59 3.27 14.25 -13.59
N THR A 60 3.43 15.33 -12.83
CA THR A 60 2.60 16.53 -12.90
C THR A 60 2.80 17.30 -14.20
N SER A 61 3.99 17.26 -14.77
CA SER A 61 4.34 17.97 -16.01
C SER A 61 3.84 17.27 -17.27
N ARG A 62 3.46 15.99 -17.19
CA ARG A 62 2.93 15.22 -18.32
C ARG A 62 1.42 15.04 -18.18
N LYS A 63 0.67 15.32 -19.25
CA LYS A 63 -0.78 15.01 -19.35
C LYS A 63 -1.06 13.52 -19.55
N GLY A 64 -0.45 12.67 -18.72
CA GLY A 64 -0.57 11.21 -18.78
C GLY A 64 -1.65 10.65 -17.82
N ARG A 65 -2.04 9.41 -18.09
CA ARG A 65 -2.84 8.59 -17.16
C ARG A 65 -2.01 8.28 -15.92
N MET A 66 -2.67 8.09 -14.78
CA MET A 66 -2.03 7.48 -13.62
C MET A 66 -1.69 6.02 -13.93
N ALA A 67 -0.51 5.60 -13.51
CA ALA A 67 -0.04 4.23 -13.63
C ALA A 67 0.15 3.63 -12.24
N TRP A 68 -0.09 2.32 -12.12
CA TRP A 68 0.21 1.59 -10.90
C TRP A 68 1.71 1.63 -10.63
N THR A 69 2.06 1.90 -9.37
CA THR A 69 3.41 1.69 -8.87
C THR A 69 3.57 0.25 -8.40
N GLN A 70 4.79 -0.11 -8.02
CA GLN A 70 5.05 -1.39 -7.37
C GLN A 70 4.46 -1.52 -5.95
N TYR A 71 3.98 -0.42 -5.35
CA TYR A 71 3.49 -0.43 -3.98
C TYR A 71 2.01 -0.79 -3.91
N ALA A 72 1.68 -1.73 -3.02
CA ALA A 72 0.31 -2.04 -2.64
C ALA A 72 0.20 -2.25 -1.11
N VAL A 73 -1.03 -2.17 -0.60
CA VAL A 73 -1.38 -2.50 0.77
C VAL A 73 -2.43 -3.60 0.74
N HIS A 74 -2.23 -4.65 1.51
CA HIS A 74 -3.11 -5.79 1.62
C HIS A 74 -3.66 -5.87 3.05
N ALA A 75 -4.99 -5.90 3.20
CA ALA A 75 -5.60 -6.28 4.47
C ALA A 75 -5.53 -7.80 4.61
N VAL A 76 -4.84 -8.26 5.64
CA VAL A 76 -4.72 -9.67 6.00
C VAL A 76 -5.51 -9.89 7.28
N PRO A 77 -6.57 -10.72 7.28
CA PRO A 77 -7.28 -11.06 8.49
C PRO A 77 -6.35 -11.80 9.44
N LEU A 78 -6.36 -11.40 10.71
CA LEU A 78 -5.75 -12.16 11.79
C LEU A 78 -6.81 -13.13 12.30
N ASP A 79 -6.72 -14.39 11.90
CA ASP A 79 -7.50 -15.45 12.52
C ASP A 79 -6.97 -15.64 13.95
N ALA A 80 -7.88 -15.64 14.92
CA ALA A 80 -7.55 -15.77 16.33
C ALA A 80 -7.26 -17.23 16.75
N GLU A 81 -6.89 -18.13 15.83
CA GLU A 81 -6.63 -19.53 16.14
C GLU A 81 -5.43 -20.07 15.34
N ALA A 82 -4.23 -19.84 15.87
CA ALA A 82 -3.20 -20.87 15.85
C ALA A 82 -3.22 -21.56 17.23
N GLY A 83 -4.30 -22.30 17.48
CA GLY A 83 -4.26 -23.36 18.49
C GLY A 83 -3.41 -24.49 17.95
N GLU A 84 -2.09 -24.39 18.08
CA GLU A 84 -1.22 -25.57 18.04
C GLU A 84 -1.46 -26.37 19.32
N GLY A 85 -2.53 -27.16 19.30
CA GLY A 85 -2.66 -28.35 20.13
C GLY A 85 -2.22 -29.56 19.31
N GLN A 86 -0.99 -30.02 19.53
CA GLN A 86 -0.66 -31.43 19.82
C GLN A 86 0.83 -31.61 20.09
#